data_AF-A0A6J7J5R0-F1
#
_entry.id   AF-A0A6J7J5R0-F1
#
_cell.length_a   1.000
_cell.length_b   1.000
_cell.length_c   1.000
_cell.angle_alpha   90.00
_cell.angle_beta   90.00
_cell.angle_gamma   90.00
#
_symmetry.space_group_name_H-M   'P 1'
#
loop_
_entity.id
_entity.type
_entity.pdbx_description
1 polymer ?
#
loop_
_entity_poly.entity_id
_entity_poly.type
_entity_poly.pdbx_seq_one_letter_code
_entity_poly.pdbx_strand_id
1 'polypeptide(L)'
;MSLASQSDYLVFIDADVRLSPSAIQSAIRTMQICNWDFISPYPAQIAITPIEQLIQPLLQWSWFATVPLYIAQKFRIRSMAVANGQFLIVSRAAYLKCGGHEAIKGEVIDDIELARLLLKSGFNGGVADGSAISNCRMYKSSAQLINGYRKSLWRAFGSPIGSIFAITLLTLSSIVPFIYALNGSILGWVGYMAITTSRLVTALKVKSRWETAFLHPLSIAALIALICWSWIGKMRGELKWRGRNV
;
A
#
# COMPACT_ATOMS: atom_id res chain seq x y z
N MET A 1 23.79 3.79 -7.29
CA MET A 1 23.34 4.93 -8.14
C MET A 1 22.98 6.18 -7.32
N SER A 2 22.23 6.10 -6.23
CA SER A 2 21.82 7.29 -5.44
C SER A 2 22.97 8.15 -4.90
N LEU A 3 24.11 7.54 -4.54
CA LEU A 3 25.29 8.25 -3.99
C LEU A 3 26.04 9.11 -5.01
N ALA A 4 25.81 8.92 -6.31
CA ALA A 4 26.48 9.68 -7.38
C ALA A 4 25.72 10.97 -7.77
N SER A 5 24.49 11.15 -7.31
CA SER A 5 23.69 12.35 -7.62
C SER A 5 24.10 13.53 -6.76
N GLN A 6 24.22 14.71 -7.38
CA GLN A 6 24.44 16.00 -6.73
C GLN A 6 23.15 16.80 -6.53
N SER A 7 21.99 16.27 -6.93
CA SER A 7 20.71 16.97 -6.83
C SER A 7 20.16 17.01 -5.39
N ASP A 8 19.36 18.03 -5.06
CA ASP A 8 18.75 18.20 -3.73
C ASP A 8 17.70 17.14 -3.40
N TYR A 9 17.05 16.58 -4.42
CA TYR A 9 16.06 15.53 -4.30
C TYR A 9 16.51 14.27 -5.03
N LEU A 10 16.23 13.12 -4.42
CA LEU A 10 16.36 11.81 -5.04
C LEU A 10 14.97 11.30 -5.39
N VAL A 11 14.79 10.92 -6.66
CA VAL A 11 13.53 10.42 -7.19
C VAL A 11 13.71 8.95 -7.54
N PHE A 12 12.98 8.08 -6.85
CA PHE A 12 12.92 6.64 -7.09
C PHE A 12 11.62 6.31 -7.79
N ILE A 13 11.72 5.59 -8.92
CA ILE A 13 10.59 5.23 -9.77
C ILE A 13 10.77 3.81 -10.26
N ASP A 14 9.74 2.99 -10.14
CA ASP A 14 9.71 1.64 -10.72
C ASP A 14 9.58 1.70 -12.25
N ALA A 15 10.15 0.70 -12.95
CA ALA A 15 10.19 0.69 -14.42
C ALA A 15 8.81 0.62 -15.11
N ASP A 16 7.78 0.18 -14.39
CA ASP A 16 6.40 0.05 -14.85
C ASP A 16 5.52 1.27 -14.49
N VAL A 17 6.09 2.29 -13.86
CA VAL A 17 5.42 3.56 -13.57
C VAL A 17 5.51 4.49 -14.76
N ARG A 18 4.41 5.20 -15.02
CA ARG A 18 4.33 6.28 -15.99
C ARG A 18 3.88 7.54 -15.28
N LEU A 19 4.70 8.59 -15.41
CA LEU A 19 4.47 9.89 -14.80
C LEU A 19 3.82 10.85 -15.80
N SER A 20 2.97 11.74 -15.30
CA SER A 20 2.59 12.94 -16.04
C SER A 20 3.77 13.92 -16.12
N PRO A 21 3.78 14.85 -17.09
CA PRO A 21 4.86 15.84 -17.20
C PRO A 21 5.09 16.68 -15.93
N SER A 22 4.05 16.88 -15.12
CA SER A 22 4.10 17.68 -13.89
C SER A 22 4.29 16.85 -12.61
N ALA A 23 4.45 15.52 -12.70
CA ALA A 23 4.39 14.64 -11.53
C ALA A 23 5.47 14.95 -10.47
N ILE A 24 6.73 15.03 -10.90
CA ILE A 24 7.87 15.31 -10.01
C ILE A 24 7.73 16.72 -9.41
N GLN A 25 7.43 17.72 -10.25
CA GLN A 25 7.23 19.10 -9.81
C GLN A 25 6.09 19.20 -8.78
N SER A 26 4.96 18.55 -9.03
CA SER A 26 3.79 18.58 -8.15
C SER A 26 4.10 17.93 -6.80
N ALA A 27 4.78 16.78 -6.81
CA ALA A 27 5.18 16.08 -5.60
C ALA A 27 6.18 16.90 -4.75
N ILE A 28 7.20 17.51 -5.38
CA ILE A 28 8.14 18.42 -4.70
C ILE A 28 7.42 19.65 -4.15
N ARG A 29 6.49 20.23 -4.90
CA ARG A 29 5.68 21.37 -4.42
C ARG A 29 4.85 20.99 -3.19
N THR A 30 4.25 19.80 -3.16
CA THR A 30 3.56 19.29 -1.97
C THR A 30 4.53 19.13 -0.80
N MET A 31 5.74 18.59 -1.03
CA MET A 31 6.76 18.51 0.02
C MET A 31 7.09 19.88 0.59
N GLN A 32 7.28 20.90 -0.25
CA GLN A 32 7.57 22.26 0.19
C GLN A 32 6.43 22.88 1.00
N ILE A 33 5.18 22.76 0.53
CA ILE A 33 3.99 23.30 1.21
C ILE A 33 3.78 22.64 2.58
N CYS A 34 3.99 21.32 2.65
CA CYS A 34 3.82 20.55 3.89
C CYS A 34 5.08 20.53 4.78
N ASN A 35 6.17 21.18 4.34
CA ASN A 35 7.49 21.10 4.96
C ASN A 35 7.93 19.65 5.20
N TRP A 36 7.81 18.78 4.18
CA TRP A 36 8.16 17.36 4.22
C TRP A 36 9.54 17.08 3.61
N ASP A 37 10.27 16.13 4.22
CA ASP A 37 11.53 15.60 3.71
C ASP A 37 11.36 14.48 2.69
N PHE A 38 10.20 13.79 2.68
CA PHE A 38 9.87 12.79 1.68
C PHE A 38 8.38 12.74 1.37
N ILE A 39 8.06 12.24 0.18
CA ILE A 39 6.68 11.95 -0.24
C ILE A 39 6.69 10.67 -1.07
N SER A 40 5.68 9.83 -0.87
CA SER A 40 5.46 8.63 -1.67
C SER A 40 4.09 8.72 -2.35
N PRO A 41 4.00 9.37 -3.52
CA PRO A 41 2.74 9.45 -4.24
C PRO A 41 2.34 8.07 -4.77
N TYR A 42 1.19 7.57 -4.34
CA TYR A 42 0.69 6.27 -4.73
C TYR A 42 0.07 6.34 -6.15
N PRO A 43 0.64 5.67 -7.17
CA PRO A 43 0.14 5.75 -8.55
C PRO A 43 -1.24 5.11 -8.72
N ALA A 44 -2.01 5.57 -9.72
CA ALA A 44 -3.21 4.88 -10.15
C ALA A 44 -2.86 3.45 -10.59
N GLN A 45 -3.47 2.44 -9.96
CA GLN A 45 -3.18 1.04 -10.28
C GLN A 45 -4.01 0.59 -11.48
N ILE A 46 -3.33 0.24 -12.56
CA ILE A 46 -3.95 -0.31 -13.75
C ILE A 46 -4.18 -1.80 -13.52
N ALA A 47 -5.43 -2.22 -13.37
CA ALA A 47 -5.87 -3.61 -13.17
C ALA A 47 -6.75 -4.07 -14.34
N ILE A 48 -6.37 -5.17 -15.01
CA ILE A 48 -7.02 -5.63 -16.24
C ILE A 48 -7.72 -6.98 -16.01
N THR A 49 -7.07 -7.93 -15.33
CA THR A 49 -7.68 -9.25 -15.10
C THR A 49 -8.68 -9.21 -13.94
N PRO A 50 -9.67 -10.12 -13.88
CA PRO A 50 -10.66 -10.12 -12.79
C PRO A 50 -10.03 -10.19 -11.39
N ILE A 51 -8.98 -10.99 -11.21
CA ILE A 51 -8.27 -11.13 -9.93
C ILE A 51 -7.54 -9.82 -9.56
N GLU A 52 -6.91 -9.16 -10.53
CA GLU A 52 -6.29 -7.86 -10.30
C GLU A 52 -7.31 -6.80 -9.93
N GLN A 53 -8.44 -6.75 -10.64
CA GLN A 53 -9.51 -5.79 -10.37
C GLN A 53 -10.12 -6.02 -8.99
N LEU A 54 -10.20 -7.28 -8.57
CA LEU A 54 -10.74 -7.66 -7.26
C LEU A 54 -9.80 -7.25 -6.12
N ILE A 55 -8.49 -7.48 -6.26
CA ILE A 55 -7.52 -7.39 -5.15
C ILE A 55 -6.73 -6.08 -5.15
N GLN A 56 -6.21 -5.62 -6.29
CA GLN A 56 -5.30 -4.45 -6.33
C GLN A 56 -5.90 -3.17 -5.71
N PRO A 57 -7.19 -2.84 -5.94
CA PRO A 57 -7.76 -1.64 -5.32
C PRO A 57 -7.82 -1.69 -3.79
N LEU A 58 -7.76 -2.89 -3.18
CA LEU A 58 -7.78 -3.02 -1.72
C LEU A 58 -6.59 -2.35 -1.05
N LEU A 59 -5.42 -2.34 -1.69
CA LEU A 59 -4.22 -1.75 -1.07
C LEU A 59 -4.33 -0.22 -0.97
N GLN A 60 -4.93 0.43 -1.98
CA GLN A 60 -5.24 1.86 -1.88
C GLN A 60 -6.35 2.11 -0.87
N TRP A 61 -7.43 1.33 -0.93
CA TRP A 61 -8.53 1.44 0.02
C TRP A 61 -8.09 1.24 1.48
N SER A 62 -7.20 0.29 1.77
CA SER A 62 -6.84 -0.07 3.13
C SER A 62 -6.25 1.11 3.88
N TRP A 63 -5.26 1.83 3.33
CA TRP A 63 -4.68 2.97 4.05
C TRP A 63 -5.59 4.19 4.09
N PHE A 64 -6.50 4.36 3.12
CA PHE A 64 -7.55 5.38 3.22
C PHE A 64 -8.55 5.08 4.35
N ALA A 65 -8.89 3.80 4.55
CA ALA A 65 -9.91 3.38 5.50
C ALA A 65 -9.37 3.13 6.92
N THR A 66 -8.11 2.71 7.06
CA THR A 66 -7.55 2.25 8.34
C THR A 66 -6.51 3.17 8.94
N VAL A 67 -6.00 4.15 8.18
CA VAL A 67 -4.96 5.06 8.68
C VAL A 67 -5.49 6.49 8.74
N PRO A 68 -5.53 7.12 9.93
CA PRO A 68 -5.85 8.55 10.05
C PRO A 68 -4.65 9.37 9.56
N LEU A 69 -4.48 9.46 8.23
CA LEU A 69 -3.25 9.96 7.59
C LEU A 69 -2.78 11.31 8.10
N TYR A 70 -3.70 12.27 8.27
CA TYR A 70 -3.34 13.59 8.79
C TYR A 70 -2.67 13.50 10.16
N ILE A 71 -3.20 12.68 11.07
CA ILE A 71 -2.64 12.45 12.40
C ILE A 71 -1.30 11.72 12.28
N ALA A 72 -1.26 10.65 11.48
CA ALA A 72 -0.05 9.84 11.27
C ALA A 72 1.12 10.69 10.74
N GLN A 73 0.87 11.55 9.77
CA GLN A 73 1.86 12.43 9.14
C GLN A 73 2.25 13.61 10.05
N LYS A 74 1.27 14.26 10.71
CA LYS A 74 1.52 15.39 11.62
C LYS A 74 2.36 15.00 12.82
N PHE A 75 2.05 13.86 13.43
CA PHE A 75 2.74 13.36 14.63
C PHE A 75 3.83 12.33 14.32
N ARG A 76 4.15 12.10 13.04
CA ARG A 76 5.25 11.22 12.59
C ARG A 76 5.14 9.79 13.18
N ILE A 77 3.92 9.25 13.24
CA ILE A 77 3.63 7.98 13.92
C ILE A 77 4.20 6.81 13.10
N ARG A 78 5.34 6.28 13.53
CA ARG A 78 6.09 5.21 12.84
C ARG A 78 5.28 3.94 12.57
N SER A 79 4.44 3.52 13.52
CA SER A 79 3.59 2.32 13.37
C SER A 79 2.50 2.50 12.31
N MET A 80 2.20 3.74 11.92
CA MET A 80 1.22 4.11 10.89
C MET A 80 1.89 4.58 9.60
N ALA A 81 3.21 4.36 9.45
CA ALA A 81 3.92 4.69 8.24
C ALA A 81 3.37 3.89 7.05
N VAL A 82 3.02 4.60 5.99
CA VAL A 82 2.62 4.03 4.70
C VAL A 82 3.50 4.66 3.64
N ALA A 83 4.03 3.82 2.77
CA ALA A 83 4.74 4.21 1.57
C ALA A 83 4.49 3.15 0.49
N ASN A 84 4.65 3.57 -0.76
CA ASN A 84 4.64 2.73 -1.93
C ASN A 84 5.91 3.04 -2.75
N GLY A 85 6.75 2.03 -2.94
CA GLY A 85 8.05 2.16 -3.59
C GLY A 85 8.00 2.56 -5.07
N GLN A 86 6.84 2.44 -5.72
CA GLN A 86 6.69 2.71 -7.16
C GLN A 86 7.04 4.14 -7.52
N PHE A 87 6.73 5.09 -6.64
CA PHE A 87 7.11 6.49 -6.80
C PHE A 87 7.39 7.11 -5.44
N LEU A 88 8.66 7.44 -5.20
CA LEU A 88 9.15 8.02 -3.96
C LEU A 88 10.09 9.18 -4.28
N ILE A 89 9.89 10.31 -3.62
CA ILE A 89 10.81 11.44 -3.64
C ILE A 89 11.26 11.71 -2.21
N VAL A 90 12.56 11.91 -2.02
CA VAL A 90 13.17 12.18 -0.72
C VAL A 90 14.26 13.23 -0.88
N SER A 91 14.40 14.13 0.10
CA SER A 91 15.53 15.05 0.13
C SER A 91 16.82 14.25 0.26
N ARG A 92 17.84 14.61 -0.53
CA ARG A 92 19.14 13.92 -0.52
C ARG A 92 19.76 13.98 0.88
N ALA A 93 19.63 15.12 1.56
CA ALA A 93 20.11 15.29 2.92
C ALA A 93 19.46 14.30 3.90
N ALA A 94 18.13 14.15 3.85
CA ALA A 94 17.43 13.20 4.73
C ALA A 94 17.79 11.75 4.41
N TYR A 95 17.82 11.40 3.13
CA TYR A 95 18.17 10.05 2.67
C TYR A 95 19.58 9.63 3.11
N LEU A 96 20.57 10.52 2.99
CA LEU A 96 21.93 10.21 3.42
C LEU A 96 22.05 10.15 4.95
N LYS A 97 21.41 11.08 5.66
CA LYS A 97 21.49 11.15 7.13
C LYS A 97 20.80 9.96 7.81
N CYS A 98 19.75 9.39 7.22
CA CYS A 98 19.10 8.19 7.76
C CYS A 98 19.79 6.88 7.33
N GLY A 99 20.75 6.92 6.40
CA GLY A 99 21.43 5.75 5.84
C GLY A 99 20.77 5.12 4.61
N GLY A 100 19.59 5.62 4.20
CA GLY A 100 18.93 5.24 2.96
C GLY A 100 18.62 3.75 2.83
N HIS A 101 18.59 3.23 1.60
CA HIS A 101 18.28 1.82 1.33
C HIS A 101 19.33 0.84 1.88
N GLU A 102 20.57 1.26 2.16
CA GLU A 102 21.58 0.36 2.74
C GLU A 102 21.22 -0.01 4.19
N ALA A 103 20.64 0.92 4.96
CA ALA A 103 20.24 0.70 6.34
C ALA A 103 19.05 -0.27 6.50
N ILE A 104 18.29 -0.52 5.42
CA ILE A 104 17.14 -1.46 5.39
C ILE A 104 17.40 -2.65 4.46
N LYS A 105 18.67 -2.90 4.12
CA LYS A 105 19.06 -3.98 3.22
C LYS A 105 18.72 -5.33 3.84
N GLY A 106 17.77 -6.04 3.23
CA GLY A 106 17.29 -7.31 3.75
C GLY A 106 15.80 -7.31 4.03
N GLU A 107 15.20 -6.13 4.17
CA GLU A 107 13.76 -6.01 4.36
C GLU A 107 12.99 -6.45 3.10
N VAL A 108 11.85 -7.08 3.33
CA VAL A 108 10.97 -7.58 2.24
C VAL A 108 10.12 -6.45 1.68
N ILE A 109 9.80 -5.45 2.51
CA ILE A 109 8.95 -4.30 2.19
C ILE A 109 9.80 -3.04 2.41
N ASP A 110 10.72 -2.81 1.47
CA ASP A 110 11.77 -1.78 1.57
C ASP A 110 11.22 -0.36 1.62
N ASP A 111 10.12 -0.09 0.92
CA ASP A 111 9.43 1.20 0.90
C ASP A 111 8.86 1.62 2.27
N ILE A 112 8.10 0.75 2.93
CA ILE A 112 7.55 1.03 4.27
C ILE A 112 8.68 1.15 5.30
N GLU A 113 9.70 0.31 5.22
CA GLU A 113 10.83 0.35 6.16
C GLU A 113 11.68 1.62 5.96
N LEU A 114 11.87 2.09 4.72
CA LEU A 114 12.53 3.37 4.46
C LEU A 114 11.73 4.53 5.05
N ALA A 115 10.41 4.53 4.90
CA ALA A 115 9.54 5.55 5.49
C ALA A 115 9.62 5.51 7.03
N ARG A 116 9.58 4.32 7.64
CA ARG A 116 9.76 4.16 9.10
C ARG A 116 11.13 4.67 9.57
N LEU A 117 12.18 4.40 8.82
CA LEU A 117 13.54 4.85 9.11
C LEU A 117 13.66 6.37 9.03
N LEU A 118 13.07 7.01 8.02
CA LEU A 118 13.02 8.47 7.88
C LEU A 118 12.29 9.11 9.07
N LEU A 119 11.09 8.63 9.41
CA LEU A 119 10.32 9.11 10.56
C LEU A 119 11.07 8.90 11.88
N LYS A 120 11.73 7.74 12.04
CA LYS A 120 12.58 7.43 13.22
C LYS A 120 13.78 8.38 13.33
N SER A 121 14.31 8.84 12.21
CA SER A 121 15.46 9.76 12.16
C SER A 121 15.08 11.23 12.32
N GLY A 122 13.80 11.52 12.61
CA GLY A 122 13.29 12.87 12.89
C GLY A 122 12.78 13.62 11.66
N PHE A 123 12.77 12.98 10.49
CA PHE A 123 12.23 13.54 9.26
C PHE A 123 10.72 13.37 9.16
N ASN A 124 10.08 14.08 8.25
CA ASN A 124 8.63 14.06 8.05
C ASN A 124 8.24 13.81 6.59
N GLY A 125 7.05 13.25 6.41
CA GLY A 125 6.57 12.82 5.10
C GLY A 125 5.61 11.64 5.19
N GLY A 126 5.20 11.14 4.04
CA GLY A 126 4.37 9.94 3.97
C GLY A 126 3.77 9.69 2.59
N VAL A 127 2.85 8.75 2.54
CA VAL A 127 2.05 8.46 1.35
C VAL A 127 1.15 9.64 0.98
N ALA A 128 1.00 9.89 -0.31
CA ALA A 128 0.01 10.81 -0.86
C ALA A 128 -0.75 10.13 -2.00
N ASP A 129 -1.92 10.63 -2.36
CA ASP A 129 -2.61 10.19 -3.57
C ASP A 129 -1.86 10.70 -4.81
N GLY A 130 -1.24 9.79 -5.56
CA GLY A 130 -0.52 10.08 -6.80
C GLY A 130 -1.30 9.72 -8.06
N SER A 131 -2.57 9.33 -7.94
CA SER A 131 -3.38 8.78 -9.04
C SER A 131 -3.66 9.77 -10.18
N ALA A 132 -3.61 11.07 -9.90
CA ALA A 132 -3.76 12.12 -10.91
C ALA A 132 -2.48 12.41 -11.70
N ILE A 133 -1.31 12.05 -11.15
CA ILE A 133 0.01 12.40 -11.70
C ILE A 133 0.84 11.19 -12.12
N SER A 134 0.39 9.98 -11.79
CA SER A 134 1.13 8.76 -12.09
C SER A 134 0.21 7.55 -12.18
N ASN A 135 0.60 6.57 -12.99
CA ASN A 135 -0.05 5.26 -13.05
C ASN A 135 0.99 4.14 -13.10
N CYS A 136 0.59 2.95 -12.66
CA CYS A 136 1.44 1.77 -12.62
C CYS A 136 0.66 0.53 -13.06
N ARG A 137 1.29 -0.30 -13.90
CA ARG A 137 0.81 -1.63 -14.26
C ARG A 137 1.64 -2.70 -13.53
N MET A 138 1.43 -2.79 -12.21
CA MET A 138 2.24 -3.59 -11.29
C MET A 138 2.28 -5.09 -11.61
N TYR A 139 1.15 -5.66 -12.05
CA TYR A 139 1.05 -7.08 -12.43
C TYR A 139 0.45 -7.18 -13.82
N LYS A 140 0.95 -8.09 -14.65
CA LYS A 140 0.47 -8.31 -16.02
C LYS A 140 -0.42 -9.55 -16.15
N SER A 141 -0.56 -10.34 -15.08
CA SER A 141 -1.45 -11.51 -15.01
C SER A 141 -1.87 -11.83 -13.58
N SER A 142 -2.95 -12.61 -13.42
CA SER A 142 -3.41 -13.14 -12.13
C SER A 142 -2.31 -13.93 -11.41
N ALA A 143 -1.51 -14.71 -12.13
CA ALA A 143 -0.43 -15.50 -11.55
C ALA A 143 0.67 -14.60 -10.98
N GLN A 144 1.03 -13.51 -11.67
CA GLN A 144 2.00 -12.54 -11.18
C GLN A 144 1.50 -11.85 -9.90
N LEU A 145 0.22 -11.45 -9.86
CA LEU A 145 -0.39 -10.87 -8.66
C LEU A 145 -0.35 -11.84 -7.49
N ILE A 146 -0.86 -13.05 -7.68
CA ILE A 146 -0.91 -14.07 -6.63
C ILE A 146 0.48 -14.34 -6.07
N ASN A 147 1.48 -14.55 -6.93
CA ASN A 147 2.86 -14.78 -6.51
C ASN A 147 3.46 -13.55 -5.81
N GLY A 148 3.14 -12.34 -6.28
CA GLY A 148 3.56 -11.09 -5.66
C GLY A 148 3.05 -10.93 -4.24
N TYR A 149 1.74 -11.08 -4.04
CA TYR A 149 1.11 -10.99 -2.72
C TYR A 149 1.51 -12.16 -1.80
N ARG A 150 1.55 -13.41 -2.32
CA ARG A 150 1.97 -14.59 -1.55
C ARG A 150 3.37 -14.43 -0.95
N LYS A 151 4.24 -13.67 -1.60
CA LYS A 151 5.61 -13.44 -1.13
C LYS A 151 5.72 -12.42 0.00
N SER A 152 4.84 -11.41 0.05
CA SER A 152 4.99 -10.26 0.95
C SER A 152 3.95 -10.21 2.08
N LEU A 153 2.76 -10.79 1.91
CA LEU A 153 1.65 -10.62 2.85
C LEU A 153 1.92 -11.15 4.27
N TRP A 154 2.72 -12.21 4.43
CA TRP A 154 3.13 -12.69 5.77
C TRP A 154 3.86 -11.61 6.58
N ARG A 155 4.54 -10.68 5.89
CA ARG A 155 5.28 -9.59 6.52
C ARG A 155 4.46 -8.30 6.63
N ALA A 156 3.41 -8.12 5.84
CA ALA A 156 2.62 -6.89 5.77
C ALA A 156 2.06 -6.43 7.13
N PHE A 157 1.70 -7.37 8.01
CA PHE A 157 1.16 -7.08 9.35
C PHE A 157 2.18 -7.30 10.48
N GLY A 158 3.48 -7.39 10.14
CA GLY A 158 4.60 -7.45 11.08
C GLY A 158 4.81 -8.81 11.77
N SER A 159 3.74 -9.52 12.15
CA SER A 159 3.80 -10.80 12.88
C SER A 159 2.61 -11.73 12.57
N PRO A 160 2.66 -13.01 12.98
CA PRO A 160 1.50 -13.90 12.90
C PRO A 160 0.28 -13.36 13.65
N ILE A 161 0.50 -12.82 14.86
CA ILE A 161 -0.56 -12.22 15.69
C ILE A 161 -1.17 -10.99 14.99
N GLY A 162 -0.34 -10.14 14.41
CA GLY A 162 -0.80 -8.99 13.62
C GLY A 162 -1.62 -9.42 12.40
N SER A 163 -1.24 -10.53 11.77
CA SER A 163 -1.99 -11.10 10.64
C SER A 163 -3.34 -11.66 11.07
N ILE A 164 -3.41 -12.37 12.21
CA ILE A 164 -4.66 -12.86 12.79
C ILE A 164 -5.58 -11.69 13.10
N PHE A 165 -5.06 -10.65 13.77
CA PHE A 165 -5.83 -9.45 14.08
C PHE A 165 -6.40 -8.79 12.82
N ALA A 166 -5.58 -8.63 11.77
CA ALA A 166 -6.03 -8.09 10.49
C ALA A 166 -7.11 -8.96 9.83
N ILE A 167 -6.93 -10.28 9.80
CA ILE A 167 -7.94 -11.22 9.26
C ILE A 167 -9.25 -11.09 10.04
N THR A 168 -9.20 -11.07 11.37
CA THR A 168 -10.38 -10.90 12.22
C THR A 168 -11.08 -9.59 11.93
N LEU A 169 -10.35 -8.48 11.90
CA LEU A 169 -10.91 -7.16 11.61
C LEU A 169 -11.59 -7.13 10.24
N LEU A 170 -10.91 -7.59 9.19
CA LEU A 170 -11.45 -7.64 7.83
C LEU A 170 -12.67 -8.55 7.72
N THR A 171 -12.67 -9.69 8.43
CA THR A 171 -13.81 -10.61 8.46
C THR A 171 -15.02 -9.96 9.13
N LEU A 172 -14.81 -9.34 10.30
CA LEU A 172 -15.87 -8.67 11.05
C LEU A 172 -16.41 -7.41 10.37
N SER A 173 -15.57 -6.67 9.64
CA SER A 173 -15.97 -5.44 8.96
C SER A 173 -16.65 -5.70 7.60
N SER A 174 -16.32 -6.80 6.92
CA SER A 174 -16.65 -6.96 5.51
C SER A 174 -17.41 -8.25 5.18
N ILE A 175 -17.03 -9.38 5.78
CA ILE A 175 -17.68 -10.68 5.50
C ILE A 175 -18.92 -10.87 6.37
N VAL A 176 -18.78 -10.65 7.68
CA VAL A 176 -19.88 -10.85 8.64
C VAL A 176 -21.10 -9.99 8.33
N PRO A 177 -20.99 -8.66 8.10
CA PRO A 177 -22.16 -7.84 7.77
C PRO A 177 -22.86 -8.32 6.50
N PHE A 178 -22.10 -8.75 5.49
CA PHE A 178 -22.65 -9.28 4.25
C PHE A 178 -23.43 -10.60 4.47
N ILE A 179 -22.91 -11.54 5.26
CA ILE A 179 -23.63 -12.76 5.60
C ILE A 179 -24.93 -12.43 6.35
N TYR A 180 -24.89 -11.54 7.33
CA TYR A 180 -26.11 -11.11 8.04
C TYR A 180 -27.11 -10.41 7.11
N ALA A 181 -26.63 -9.59 6.16
CA ALA A 181 -27.46 -8.92 5.16
C ALA A 181 -28.24 -9.94 4.31
N LEU A 182 -27.57 -10.99 3.83
CA LEU A 182 -28.20 -12.08 3.06
C LEU A 182 -29.23 -12.87 3.88
N ASN A 183 -29.09 -12.91 5.20
CA ASN A 183 -30.06 -13.51 6.12
C ASN A 183 -31.17 -12.53 6.56
N GLY A 184 -31.33 -11.40 5.87
CA GLY A 184 -32.41 -10.43 6.11
C GLY A 184 -32.12 -9.38 7.19
N SER A 185 -30.91 -9.33 7.74
CA SER A 185 -30.57 -8.33 8.76
C SER A 185 -30.39 -6.93 8.18
N ILE A 186 -31.17 -5.98 8.68
CA ILE A 186 -31.02 -4.55 8.33
C ILE A 186 -29.64 -4.00 8.74
N LEU A 187 -29.15 -4.39 9.92
CA LEU A 187 -27.82 -3.98 10.39
C LEU A 187 -26.71 -4.56 9.51
N GLY A 188 -26.90 -5.79 9.01
CA GLY A 188 -26.02 -6.40 8.01
C GLY A 188 -25.93 -5.56 6.73
N TRP A 189 -27.09 -5.15 6.18
CA TRP A 189 -27.14 -4.27 5.01
C TRP A 189 -26.49 -2.91 5.26
N VAL A 190 -26.72 -2.30 6.42
CA VAL A 190 -26.09 -1.03 6.81
C VAL A 190 -24.57 -1.18 6.84
N GLY A 191 -24.04 -2.23 7.49
CA GLY A 191 -22.60 -2.49 7.55
C GLY A 191 -21.98 -2.76 6.17
N TYR A 192 -22.62 -3.60 5.35
CA TYR A 192 -22.19 -3.87 3.99
C TYR A 192 -22.20 -2.62 3.11
N MET A 193 -23.24 -1.79 3.20
CA MET A 193 -23.32 -0.55 2.44
C MET A 193 -22.27 0.47 2.91
N ALA A 194 -22.03 0.59 4.22
CA ALA A 194 -21.00 1.47 4.75
C ALA A 194 -19.61 1.12 4.19
N ILE A 195 -19.24 -0.17 4.19
CA ILE A 195 -17.92 -0.61 3.69
C ILE A 195 -17.83 -0.49 2.15
N THR A 196 -18.92 -0.80 1.45
CA THR A 196 -19.01 -0.66 -0.01
C THR A 196 -18.90 0.80 -0.42
N THR A 197 -19.60 1.72 0.27
CA THR A 197 -19.51 3.17 0.03
C THR A 197 -18.12 3.69 0.33
N SER A 198 -17.48 3.26 1.43
CA SER A 198 -16.08 3.59 1.72
C SER A 198 -15.16 3.22 0.55
N ARG A 199 -15.27 1.98 0.04
CA ARG A 199 -14.47 1.52 -1.10
C ARG A 199 -14.82 2.25 -2.39
N LEU A 200 -16.10 2.56 -2.63
CA LEU A 200 -16.56 3.31 -3.78
C LEU A 200 -15.96 4.72 -3.80
N VAL A 201 -16.00 5.43 -2.66
CA VAL A 201 -15.40 6.77 -2.52
C VAL A 201 -13.90 6.72 -2.81
N THR A 202 -13.17 5.75 -2.25
CA THR A 202 -11.76 5.58 -2.60
C THR A 202 -11.58 5.30 -4.08
N ALA A 203 -12.38 4.40 -4.65
CA ALA A 203 -12.23 3.99 -6.04
C ALA A 203 -12.41 5.16 -7.02
N LEU A 204 -13.41 6.01 -6.77
CA LEU A 204 -13.64 7.24 -7.53
C LEU A 204 -12.50 8.24 -7.36
N LYS A 205 -12.01 8.41 -6.12
CA LYS A 205 -10.89 9.31 -5.82
C LYS A 205 -9.62 8.92 -6.57
N VAL A 206 -9.28 7.63 -6.58
CA VAL A 206 -8.03 7.13 -7.19
C VAL A 206 -8.19 6.65 -8.64
N LYS A 207 -9.36 6.91 -9.26
CA LYS A 207 -9.71 6.50 -10.63
C LYS A 207 -9.55 5.00 -10.91
N SER A 208 -9.85 4.17 -9.90
CA SER A 208 -9.91 2.71 -10.07
C SER A 208 -11.31 2.24 -10.48
N ARG A 209 -11.47 0.96 -10.82
CA ARG A 209 -12.77 0.37 -11.18
C ARG A 209 -13.72 0.34 -9.99
N TRP A 210 -14.68 1.25 -9.99
CA TRP A 210 -15.65 1.46 -8.92
C TRP A 210 -16.62 0.29 -8.76
N GLU A 211 -16.89 -0.45 -9.83
CA GLU A 211 -17.81 -1.60 -9.85
C GLU A 211 -17.33 -2.70 -8.89
N THR A 212 -16.02 -2.81 -8.70
CA THR A 212 -15.41 -3.79 -7.79
C THR A 212 -15.72 -3.50 -6.32
N ALA A 213 -16.21 -2.30 -6.00
CA ALA A 213 -16.64 -1.95 -4.64
C ALA A 213 -17.77 -2.85 -4.15
N PHE A 214 -18.74 -3.20 -4.99
CA PHE A 214 -19.84 -4.12 -4.64
C PHE A 214 -19.36 -5.56 -4.41
N LEU A 215 -18.17 -5.91 -4.89
CA LEU A 215 -17.55 -7.21 -4.65
C LEU A 215 -16.61 -7.17 -3.43
N HIS A 216 -16.76 -6.20 -2.53
CA HIS A 216 -15.87 -6.05 -1.37
C HIS A 216 -15.78 -7.30 -0.48
N PRO A 217 -16.86 -7.99 -0.10
CA PRO A 217 -16.75 -9.22 0.68
C PRO A 217 -15.92 -10.30 -0.04
N LEU A 218 -16.09 -10.43 -1.37
CA LEU A 218 -15.32 -11.38 -2.18
C LEU A 218 -13.84 -10.98 -2.28
N SER A 219 -13.55 -9.68 -2.43
CA SER A 219 -12.19 -9.14 -2.41
C SER A 219 -11.49 -9.43 -1.09
N ILE A 220 -12.18 -9.24 0.03
CA ILE A 220 -11.63 -9.53 1.36
C ILE A 220 -11.41 -11.02 1.57
N ALA A 221 -12.35 -11.88 1.14
CA ALA A 221 -12.15 -13.33 1.20
C ALA A 221 -10.91 -13.77 0.39
N ALA A 222 -10.73 -13.24 -0.82
CA ALA A 222 -9.56 -13.51 -1.65
C ALA A 222 -8.26 -13.00 -1.00
N LEU A 223 -8.27 -11.81 -0.39
CA LEU A 223 -7.12 -11.28 0.35
C LEU A 223 -6.77 -12.14 1.56
N ILE A 224 -7.75 -12.56 2.36
CA ILE A 224 -7.54 -13.45 3.51
C ILE A 224 -6.92 -14.78 3.05
N ALA A 225 -7.43 -15.37 1.97
CA ALA A 225 -6.85 -16.59 1.40
C ALA A 225 -5.38 -16.39 0.99
N LEU A 226 -5.03 -15.25 0.39
CA LEU A 226 -3.64 -14.91 0.06
C LEU A 226 -2.77 -14.68 1.28
N ILE A 227 -3.29 -14.08 2.36
CA ILE A 227 -2.56 -13.92 3.63
C ILE A 227 -2.23 -15.30 4.21
N CYS A 228 -3.22 -16.18 4.30
CA CYS A 228 -3.02 -17.56 4.78
C CYS A 228 -2.02 -18.31 3.91
N TRP A 229 -2.14 -18.21 2.58
CA TRP A 229 -1.23 -18.89 1.67
C TRP A 229 0.20 -18.33 1.72
N SER A 230 0.35 -17.04 1.98
CA SER A 230 1.64 -16.40 2.23
C SER A 230 2.32 -16.99 3.48
N TRP A 231 1.58 -17.11 4.59
CA TRP A 231 2.07 -17.73 5.82
C TRP A 231 2.45 -19.20 5.64
N ILE A 232 1.63 -19.99 4.93
CA ILE A 232 1.96 -21.38 4.62
C ILE A 232 3.27 -21.47 3.83
N GLY A 233 3.43 -20.62 2.81
CA GLY A 233 4.68 -20.57 2.03
C GLY A 233 5.88 -20.20 2.90
N LYS A 234 5.73 -19.25 3.82
CA LYS A 234 6.77 -18.82 4.76
C LYS A 234 7.17 -19.95 5.70
N MET A 235 6.20 -20.64 6.29
CA MET A 235 6.43 -21.77 7.20
C MET A 235 7.12 -22.94 6.51
N ARG A 236 6.84 -23.15 5.22
CA ARG A 236 7.48 -24.20 4.41
C ARG A 236 8.85 -23.81 3.82
N GLY A 237 9.30 -22.56 4.02
CA GLY A 237 10.55 -22.07 3.44
C GLY A 237 10.54 -21.96 1.91
N GLU A 238 9.36 -21.90 1.29
CA GLU A 238 9.19 -21.88 -0.17
C GLU A 238 9.35 -20.48 -0.78
N LEU A 239 9.29 -19.42 0.04
CA LEU A 239 9.28 -18.04 -0.44
C LEU A 239 10.69 -17.57 -0.79
N LYS A 240 10.84 -17.00 -1.99
CA LYS A 240 12.09 -16.40 -2.46
C LYS A 240 11.93 -14.93 -2.84
N TRP A 241 12.90 -14.10 -2.43
CA TRP A 241 13.03 -12.68 -2.80
C TRP A 241 14.44 -12.34 -3.23
N ARG A 242 14.60 -11.87 -4.49
CA ARG A 242 15.91 -11.49 -5.07
C ARG A 242 16.97 -12.59 -4.84
N GLY A 243 16.59 -13.85 -5.05
CA GLY A 243 17.46 -15.02 -4.87
C GLY A 243 17.62 -15.54 -3.44
N ARG A 244 17.03 -14.89 -2.43
CA ARG A 244 17.14 -15.27 -1.01
C ARG A 244 15.85 -15.92 -0.49
N ASN A 245 15.96 -16.88 0.41
CA ASN A 245 14.80 -17.40 1.12
C ASN A 245 14.28 -16.34 2.10
N VAL A 246 12.97 -16.12 2.12
CA VAL A 246 12.32 -15.11 2.96
C VAL A 246 11.18 -15.65 3.78
#